data_AF-A0A7Y1YQ05-F1
#
_entry.id   AF-A0A7Y1YQ05-F1
#
_cell.length_a   1.000
_cell.length_b   1.000
_cell.length_c   1.000
_cell.angle_alpha   90.00
_cell.angle_beta   90.00
_cell.angle_gamma   90.00
#
_symmetry.space_group_name_H-M   'P 1'
#
loop_
_entity.id
_entity.type
_entity.pdbx_description
1 polymer ?
#
loop_
_entity_poly.entity_id
_entity_poly.type
_entity_poly.pdbx_seq_one_letter_code
_entity_poly.pdbx_strand_id
1 'polypeptide(L)'
;MKINLILLPIILLILLVGSPDLSAQDSIALPTTKELKVRERTVLAQFESTMVLTADERLRMKIDRRDLILKRRAIIDTLDISDRRRRRLLKELYNSPTSDRWERVVANLGFEDDPDQE
;
A
#
# COMPACT_ATOMS: atom_id res chain seq x y z
N MET A 1 3.50 47.86 12.93
CA MET A 1 2.25 47.96 12.14
C MET A 1 1.09 47.61 13.05
N LYS A 2 0.22 48.58 13.37
CA LYS A 2 -0.95 48.35 14.25
C LYS A 2 -2.08 47.83 13.36
N ILE A 3 -2.41 46.55 13.48
CA ILE A 3 -3.64 46.02 12.85
C ILE A 3 -4.80 46.71 13.53
N ASN A 4 -5.64 47.40 12.75
CA ASN A 4 -6.78 48.14 13.28
C ASN A 4 -7.71 47.15 14.00
N LEU A 5 -7.85 47.31 15.33
CA LEU A 5 -8.61 46.43 16.22
C LEU A 5 -10.08 46.22 15.79
N ILE A 6 -10.59 47.09 14.92
CA ILE A 6 -11.95 47.09 14.37
C ILE A 6 -12.11 46.06 13.22
N LEU A 7 -11.01 45.62 12.58
CA LEU A 7 -11.07 44.63 11.48
C LEU A 7 -11.23 43.19 11.98
N LEU A 8 -10.82 42.90 13.23
CA LEU A 8 -10.93 41.58 13.85
C LEU A 8 -12.38 41.07 13.97
N PRO A 9 -13.37 41.85 14.47
CA PRO A 9 -14.75 41.36 14.55
C PRO A 9 -15.40 41.18 13.17
N ILE A 10 -14.96 41.90 12.15
CA ILE A 10 -15.49 41.79 10.78
C ILE A 10 -15.04 40.47 10.14
N ILE A 11 -13.79 40.07 10.36
CA ILE A 11 -13.26 38.78 9.90
C ILE A 11 -13.95 37.61 10.63
N LEU A 12 -14.23 37.76 11.92
CA LEU A 12 -14.98 36.77 12.71
C LEU A 12 -16.42 36.59 12.19
N LEU A 13 -17.08 37.69 11.78
CA LEU A 13 -18.44 37.65 11.23
C LEU A 13 -18.50 36.89 9.89
N ILE A 14 -17.50 37.07 9.02
CA ILE A 14 -17.44 36.40 7.72
C ILE A 14 -17.23 34.88 7.88
N LEU A 15 -16.45 34.47 8.88
CA LEU A 15 -16.23 33.06 9.21
C LEU A 15 -17.48 32.37 9.77
N LEU A 16 -18.37 33.10 10.45
CA LEU A 16 -19.59 32.53 11.03
C LEU A 16 -20.73 32.33 10.00
N VAL A 17 -20.77 33.16 8.94
CA VAL A 17 -21.80 33.08 7.88
C VAL A 17 -21.35 32.22 6.69
N GLY A 18 -20.04 31.96 6.56
CA GLY A 18 -19.43 31.30 5.41
C GLY A 18 -19.36 29.78 5.44
N SER A 19 -20.27 29.07 6.12
CA SER A 19 -20.40 27.61 5.97
C SER A 19 -21.48 27.32 4.92
N PRO A 20 -21.15 27.13 3.63
CA PRO A 20 -22.10 26.49 2.73
C PRO A 20 -22.25 25.04 3.20
N ASP A 21 -23.47 24.67 3.58
CA ASP A 21 -23.82 23.27 3.75
C ASP A 21 -23.51 22.53 2.44
N LEU A 22 -22.40 21.78 2.40
CA LEU A 22 -22.12 20.80 1.36
C LEU A 22 -23.07 19.61 1.58
N SER A 23 -24.36 19.81 1.30
CA SER A 23 -25.30 18.71 1.14
C SER A 23 -25.27 18.27 -0.32
N ALA A 24 -24.27 17.44 -0.65
CA ALA A 24 -24.15 16.82 -1.96
C ALA A 24 -24.41 15.32 -1.84
N GLN A 25 -25.65 14.92 -1.55
CA GLN A 25 -26.17 13.59 -1.85
C GLN A 25 -27.63 13.70 -2.28
N ASP A 26 -27.84 13.78 -3.60
CA ASP A 26 -29.11 13.46 -4.22
C ASP A 26 -29.44 12.00 -3.88
N SER A 27 -30.34 11.80 -2.92
CA SER A 27 -30.96 10.49 -2.73
C SER A 27 -31.94 10.28 -3.88
N ILE A 28 -31.46 9.67 -4.96
CA ILE A 28 -32.32 9.08 -5.98
C ILE A 28 -33.16 8.02 -5.27
N ALA A 29 -34.44 8.33 -5.04
CA ALA A 29 -35.40 7.37 -4.53
C ALA A 29 -35.56 6.24 -5.58
N LEU A 30 -34.90 5.12 -5.35
CA LEU A 30 -35.06 3.91 -6.14
C LEU A 30 -36.33 3.16 -5.71
N PRO A 31 -37.19 2.74 -6.65
CA PRO A 31 -38.38 1.96 -6.33
C PRO A 31 -38.01 0.58 -5.75
N THR A 32 -38.81 0.21 -4.76
CA THR A 32 -38.82 -1.02 -3.99
C THR A 32 -38.76 -2.29 -4.85
N THR A 33 -38.05 -3.30 -4.33
CA THR A 33 -38.09 -4.74 -4.68
C THR A 33 -37.68 -5.15 -6.10
N LYS A 34 -36.37 -5.20 -6.36
CA LYS A 34 -35.71 -6.37 -6.98
C LYS A 34 -34.33 -6.50 -6.35
N GLU A 35 -33.94 -7.70 -5.91
CA GLU A 35 -32.56 -7.99 -5.51
C GLU A 35 -31.63 -7.78 -6.72
N LEU A 36 -31.16 -6.56 -6.89
CA LEU A 36 -30.14 -6.20 -7.87
C LEU A 36 -28.83 -6.83 -7.43
N LYS A 37 -28.52 -8.02 -7.96
CA LYS A 37 -27.15 -8.55 -7.97
C LYS A 37 -26.30 -7.66 -8.87
N VAL A 38 -25.82 -6.55 -8.31
CA VAL A 38 -24.85 -5.68 -8.97
C VAL A 38 -23.56 -6.48 -9.14
N ARG A 39 -23.28 -6.93 -10.37
CA ARG A 39 -21.96 -7.44 -10.72
C ARG A 39 -21.07 -6.24 -10.97
N GLU A 40 -20.26 -5.87 -9.99
CA GLU A 40 -19.21 -4.86 -10.18
C GLU A 40 -18.26 -5.35 -11.29
N ARG A 41 -18.34 -4.74 -12.46
CA ARG A 41 -17.36 -4.91 -13.53
C ARG A 41 -16.61 -3.59 -13.68
N THR A 42 -15.30 -3.61 -13.51
CA THR A 42 -14.49 -2.44 -13.84
C THR A 42 -14.57 -2.19 -15.34
N VAL A 43 -14.78 -0.94 -15.75
CA VAL A 43 -14.93 -0.53 -17.17
C VAL A 43 -13.76 -0.99 -18.04
N LEU A 44 -12.57 -1.18 -17.46
CA LEU A 44 -11.39 -1.70 -18.16
C LEU A 44 -11.47 -3.21 -18.51
N ALA A 45 -12.26 -4.01 -17.79
CA ALA A 45 -12.35 -5.45 -18.02
C ALA A 45 -12.98 -5.82 -19.37
N GLN A 46 -13.75 -4.89 -19.97
CA GLN A 46 -14.45 -5.14 -21.24
C GLN A 46 -13.59 -4.90 -22.48
N PHE A 47 -12.42 -4.24 -22.35
CA PHE A 47 -11.64 -3.81 -23.50
C PHE A 47 -10.42 -4.71 -23.80
N GLU A 48 -9.90 -5.48 -22.83
CA GLU A 48 -8.74 -6.37 -23.07
C GLU A 48 -8.74 -7.60 -22.16
N SER A 49 -9.72 -8.49 -22.30
CA SER A 49 -9.85 -9.69 -21.43
C SER A 49 -8.63 -10.63 -21.47
N THR A 50 -7.86 -10.64 -22.56
CA THR A 50 -6.64 -11.45 -22.71
C THR A 50 -5.41 -10.81 -22.05
N MET A 51 -5.43 -9.50 -21.81
CA MET A 51 -4.28 -8.74 -21.28
C MET A 51 -4.41 -8.45 -19.77
N VAL A 52 -5.63 -8.58 -19.24
CA VAL A 52 -5.95 -8.28 -17.85
C VAL A 52 -6.09 -9.57 -17.04
N LEU A 53 -5.22 -9.74 -16.06
CA LEU A 53 -5.26 -10.86 -15.09
C LEU A 53 -6.66 -11.00 -14.46
N THR A 54 -7.13 -12.23 -14.35
CA THR A 54 -8.41 -12.55 -13.69
C THR A 54 -8.37 -12.19 -12.21
N ALA A 55 -9.55 -12.05 -11.58
CA ALA A 55 -9.63 -11.77 -10.14
C ALA A 55 -8.94 -12.84 -9.29
N ASP A 56 -9.10 -14.11 -9.68
CA ASP A 56 -8.53 -15.26 -8.98
C ASP A 56 -7.01 -15.28 -9.09
N GLU A 57 -6.45 -14.98 -10.26
CA GLU A 57 -5.00 -14.86 -10.46
C GLU A 57 -4.42 -13.72 -9.62
N ARG A 58 -5.10 -12.57 -9.55
CA ARG A 58 -4.66 -11.47 -8.68
C ARG A 58 -4.67 -11.86 -7.21
N LEU A 59 -5.67 -12.62 -6.79
CA LEU A 59 -5.76 -13.10 -5.41
C LEU A 59 -4.64 -14.09 -5.10
N ARG A 60 -4.36 -15.03 -6.01
CA ARG A 60 -3.24 -15.98 -5.90
C ARG A 60 -1.90 -15.25 -5.79
N MET A 61 -1.61 -14.32 -6.70
CA MET A 61 -0.36 -13.55 -6.67
C MET A 61 -0.17 -12.76 -5.35
N LYS A 62 -1.25 -12.28 -4.73
CA LYS A 62 -1.19 -11.60 -3.43
C LYS A 62 -0.84 -12.58 -2.30
N ILE A 63 -1.43 -13.77 -2.32
CA ILE A 63 -1.14 -14.84 -1.35
C ILE A 63 0.32 -15.27 -1.51
N ASP A 64 0.75 -15.59 -2.74
CA ASP A 64 2.12 -16.01 -3.03
C ASP A 64 3.14 -14.96 -2.58
N ARG A 65 2.85 -13.68 -2.84
CA ARG A 65 3.70 -12.57 -2.37
C ARG A 65 3.78 -12.54 -0.85
N ARG A 66 2.67 -12.73 -0.14
CA ARG A 66 2.64 -12.75 1.33
C ARG A 66 3.48 -13.90 1.88
N ASP A 67 3.28 -15.09 1.35
CA ASP A 67 3.98 -16.30 1.79
C ASP A 67 5.47 -16.20 1.53
N LEU A 68 5.87 -15.65 0.38
CA LEU A 68 7.27 -15.38 0.07
C LEU A 68 7.91 -14.40 1.06
N ILE A 69 7.21 -13.31 1.40
CA ILE A 69 7.69 -12.33 2.38
C ILE A 69 7.87 -12.98 3.75
N LEU A 70 6.89 -13.78 4.20
CA LEU A 70 6.96 -14.46 5.49
C LEU A 70 8.13 -15.44 5.55
N LYS A 71 8.32 -16.26 4.52
CA LYS A 71 9.45 -17.19 4.42
C LYS A 71 10.79 -16.46 4.46
N ARG A 72 10.98 -15.43 3.63
CA ARG A 72 12.22 -14.65 3.57
C ARG A 72 12.48 -13.88 4.87
N ARG A 73 11.44 -13.40 5.54
CA ARG A 73 11.57 -12.74 6.86
C ARG A 73 12.05 -13.73 7.92
N ALA A 74 11.49 -14.95 7.95
CA ALA A 74 11.94 -15.99 8.86
C ALA A 74 13.44 -16.29 8.67
N ILE A 75 13.91 -16.36 7.41
CA ILE A 75 15.35 -16.53 7.12
C ILE A 75 16.17 -15.38 7.71
N ILE A 76 15.75 -14.12 7.51
CA ILE A 76 16.44 -12.95 8.05
C ILE A 76 16.49 -12.98 9.59
N ASP A 77 15.42 -13.46 10.23
CA ASP A 77 15.32 -13.53 11.69
C ASP A 77 16.21 -14.64 12.27
N THR A 78 16.58 -15.66 11.47
CA THR A 78 17.50 -16.74 11.87
C THR A 78 18.97 -16.48 11.55
N LEU A 79 19.29 -15.49 10.71
CA LEU A 79 20.66 -15.19 10.31
C LEU A 79 21.39 -14.45 11.44
N ASP A 80 22.57 -14.95 11.82
CA ASP A 80 23.49 -14.24 12.72
C ASP A 80 24.28 -13.18 11.94
N ILE A 81 23.69 -11.98 11.86
CA ILE A 81 24.22 -10.88 11.04
C ILE A 81 24.12 -9.56 11.79
N SER A 82 25.03 -8.65 11.50
CA SER A 82 24.95 -7.28 12.05
C SER A 82 23.63 -6.58 11.71
N ASP A 83 23.16 -5.70 12.60
CA ASP A 83 21.94 -4.92 12.42
C ASP A 83 21.90 -4.11 11.13
N ARG A 84 23.07 -3.68 10.64
CA ARG A 84 23.19 -2.97 9.36
C ARG A 84 22.80 -3.88 8.20
N ARG A 85 23.30 -5.12 8.18
CA ARG A 85 22.98 -6.12 7.16
C ARG A 85 21.52 -6.56 7.27
N ARG A 86 21.02 -6.79 8.49
CA ARG A 86 19.60 -7.12 8.75
C ARG A 86 18.65 -6.06 8.20
N ARG A 87 18.91 -4.78 8.49
CA ARG A 87 18.11 -3.66 7.96
C ARG A 87 18.14 -3.58 6.43
N ARG A 88 19.30 -3.85 5.81
CA ARG A 88 19.43 -3.88 4.35
C ARG A 88 18.58 -4.99 3.73
N LEU A 89 18.61 -6.20 4.30
CA LEU A 89 17.79 -7.32 3.84
C LEU A 89 16.29 -7.06 3.99
N LEU A 90 15.86 -6.52 5.14
CA LEU A 90 14.46 -6.18 5.36
C LEU A 90 13.99 -5.10 4.38
N LYS A 91 14.82 -4.07 4.13
CA LYS A 91 14.51 -3.03 3.15
C LYS A 91 14.31 -3.62 1.75
N GLU A 92 15.21 -4.51 1.32
CA GLU A 92 15.09 -5.14 0.01
C GLU A 92 13.88 -6.08 -0.06
N LEU A 93 13.61 -6.83 1.02
CA LEU A 93 12.47 -7.72 1.12
C LEU A 93 11.13 -6.98 0.92
N TYR A 94 10.94 -5.81 1.54
CA TYR A 94 9.68 -5.08 1.40
C TYR A 94 9.58 -4.30 0.09
N ASN A 95 10.70 -3.83 -0.47
CA ASN A 95 10.72 -3.12 -1.73
C ASN A 95 10.47 -4.06 -2.92
N SER A 96 11.18 -5.18 -2.98
CA SER A 96 11.21 -6.06 -4.15
C SER A 96 11.25 -7.55 -3.77
N PRO A 97 10.22 -8.09 -3.08
CA PRO A 97 10.24 -9.42 -2.51
C PRO A 97 10.38 -10.55 -3.53
N THR A 98 10.07 -10.33 -4.80
CA THR A 98 10.12 -11.32 -5.87
C THR A 98 11.29 -11.09 -6.83
N SER A 99 12.14 -10.09 -6.59
CA SER A 99 13.23 -9.78 -7.51
C SER A 99 14.53 -10.47 -7.13
N ASP A 100 15.37 -10.71 -8.14
CA ASP A 100 16.73 -11.25 -8.01
C ASP A 100 17.66 -10.33 -7.19
N ARG A 101 17.22 -9.11 -6.86
CA ARG A 101 18.01 -8.22 -5.99
C ARG A 101 18.12 -8.79 -4.58
N TRP A 102 17.07 -9.43 -4.07
CA TRP A 102 17.11 -10.04 -2.75
C TRP A 102 18.15 -11.17 -2.72
N GLU A 103 18.15 -12.07 -3.71
CA GLU A 103 19.16 -13.13 -3.84
C GLU A 103 20.57 -12.56 -3.95
N ARG A 104 20.77 -11.50 -4.73
CA ARG A 104 22.06 -10.81 -4.80
C ARG A 104 22.48 -10.21 -3.47
N VAL A 105 21.57 -9.60 -2.72
CA VAL A 105 21.92 -9.05 -1.40
C VAL A 105 22.31 -10.18 -0.46
N VAL A 106 21.55 -11.28 -0.43
CA VAL A 106 21.85 -12.47 0.39
C VAL A 106 23.19 -13.09 0.01
N ALA A 107 23.47 -13.30 -1.27
CA ALA A 107 24.76 -13.83 -1.73
C ALA A 107 25.94 -12.93 -1.33
N ASN A 108 25.75 -11.61 -1.40
CA ASN A 108 26.76 -10.63 -0.97
C ASN A 108 26.94 -10.53 0.54
N LEU A 109 26.11 -11.18 1.37
CA LEU A 109 26.36 -11.16 2.81
C LEU A 109 27.67 -11.86 3.17
N GLY A 110 28.15 -12.78 2.33
CA GLY A 110 29.35 -13.57 2.57
C GLY A 110 29.15 -14.42 3.83
N PHE A 111 28.87 -15.70 3.67
CA PHE A 111 29.22 -16.63 4.74
C PHE A 111 30.74 -16.68 4.69
N GLU A 112 31.40 -16.12 5.70
CA GLU A 112 32.81 -16.41 5.93
C GLU A 112 32.85 -17.91 6.22
N ASP A 113 33.07 -18.72 5.18
CA ASP A 113 33.73 -20.00 5.36
C ASP A 113 35.10 -19.63 5.94
N ASP A 114 35.27 -19.80 7.25
CA ASP A 114 36.57 -19.69 7.93
C ASP A 114 37.38 -20.95 7.55
N PRO A 115 38.38 -20.90 6.64
CA PRO A 115 39.32 -22.01 6.48
C PRO A 115 40.40 -22.05 7.59
N ASP A 116 40.39 -21.12 8.54
CA ASP A 116 41.50 -20.90 9.48
C ASP A 116 41.21 -21.35 10.93
N GLN A 117 40.28 -22.28 11.13
CA GLN A 117 40.12 -23.02 12.39
C GLN A 117 40.50 -24.50 12.21
N GLU A 118 41.80 -24.76 11.99
CA GLU A 118 42.57 -25.90 12.53
C GLU A 118 44.07 -25.83 12.18
#